data_AF-A0A0G0UW24-F1
#
_entry.id   AF-A0A0G0UW24-F1
#
_cell.length_a   1.000
_cell.length_b   1.000
_cell.length_c   1.000
_cell.angle_alpha   90.00
_cell.angle_beta   90.00
_cell.angle_gamma   90.00
#
_symmetry.space_group_name_H-M   'P 1'
#
loop_
_entity.id
_entity.type
_entity.pdbx_description
1 polymer ?
#
loop_
_entity_poly.entity_id
_entity_poly.type
_entity_poly.pdbx_seq_one_letter_code
_entity_poly.pdbx_strand_id
1 'polypeptide(L)'
;MTKQGTKIDEASISQVKIEVPVEGNAILEKVLTSINSNKEIKTLWRIMNVNAIERLGYTDHGPTHFNIVANYSLQIARILIKKNVKMSIVHDFGLTNDHAETVVFLASLMHDLGMSIHRVNHEMFSLFIARDFLKEILDFMPIEERTVVISETLHAIISHSHGSAGKTSTIEGGIVRIADALDMSKGRSRIPYNMGKIDIHSVSANAKSTARRGLIKTTTRETPELYRQLWLPYPRHSGIY
;
A
#
# COMPACT_ATOMS: atom_id res chain seq x y z
N MET A 1 -19.12 -11.51 25.33
CA MET A 1 -19.88 -10.31 24.91
C MET A 1 -19.67 -10.14 23.41
N THR A 2 -20.72 -10.26 22.61
CA THR A 2 -20.68 -9.94 21.17
C THR A 2 -20.41 -8.45 21.02
N LYS A 3 -19.28 -8.09 20.40
CA LYS A 3 -18.93 -6.69 20.09
C LYS A 3 -20.03 -6.15 19.17
N GLN A 4 -20.80 -5.15 19.63
CA GLN A 4 -21.80 -4.50 18.78
C GLN A 4 -21.08 -3.72 17.67
N GLY A 5 -21.51 -3.90 16.42
CA GLY A 5 -20.94 -3.18 15.29
C GLY A 5 -21.18 -1.67 15.42
N THR A 6 -20.18 -0.87 15.05
CA THR A 6 -20.29 0.59 15.02
C THR A 6 -20.54 1.04 13.58
N LYS A 7 -21.51 1.95 13.39
CA LYS A 7 -21.74 2.60 12.08
C LYS A 7 -20.48 3.39 11.70
N ILE A 8 -20.08 3.31 10.43
CA ILE A 8 -19.03 4.20 9.91
C ILE A 8 -19.66 5.59 9.75
N ASP A 9 -19.08 6.58 10.42
CA ASP A 9 -19.49 7.98 10.38
C ASP A 9 -18.30 8.90 10.07
N GLU A 10 -18.59 10.18 9.85
CA GLU A 10 -17.58 11.18 9.51
C GLU A 10 -16.51 11.33 10.60
N ALA A 11 -16.88 11.22 11.87
CA ALA A 11 -15.93 11.28 12.98
C ALA A 11 -14.90 10.13 12.90
N SER A 12 -15.36 8.92 12.56
CA SER A 12 -14.51 7.72 12.46
C SER A 12 -13.50 7.76 11.30
N ILE A 13 -13.80 8.50 10.23
CA ILE A 13 -12.92 8.60 9.05
C ILE A 13 -12.15 9.93 8.98
N SER A 14 -12.58 10.97 9.69
CA SER A 14 -11.91 12.29 9.66
C SER A 14 -10.49 12.28 10.21
N GLN A 15 -10.19 11.33 11.12
CA GLN A 15 -8.84 11.12 11.68
C GLN A 15 -7.87 10.49 10.69
N VAL A 16 -8.37 9.92 9.59
CA VAL A 16 -7.52 9.31 8.56
C VAL A 16 -6.89 10.41 7.71
N LYS A 17 -5.56 10.48 7.74
CA LYS A 17 -4.76 11.43 6.98
C LYS A 17 -3.49 10.76 6.44
N ILE A 18 -3.24 10.94 5.15
CA ILE A 18 -1.99 10.56 4.49
C ILE A 18 -1.06 11.77 4.52
N GLU A 19 0.20 11.54 4.90
CA GLU A 19 1.21 12.58 5.01
C GLU A 19 2.52 12.10 4.35
N VAL A 20 2.86 12.70 3.22
CA VAL A 20 4.08 12.44 2.47
C VAL A 20 4.73 13.77 2.06
N PRO A 21 6.07 13.84 1.95
CA PRO A 21 6.75 15.02 1.45
C PRO A 21 6.54 15.17 -0.06
N VAL A 22 5.91 16.26 -0.51
CA VAL A 22 5.63 16.50 -1.95
C VAL A 22 6.84 17.06 -2.73
N GLU A 23 7.85 17.61 -2.05
CA GLU A 23 9.12 18.10 -2.64
C GLU A 23 8.99 18.98 -3.92
N GLY A 24 7.94 19.81 -3.99
CA GLY A 24 7.69 20.72 -5.12
C GLY A 24 6.95 20.09 -6.30
N ASN A 25 6.59 18.81 -6.22
CA ASN A 25 5.75 18.14 -7.20
C ASN A 25 4.28 18.60 -7.07
N ALA A 26 3.89 19.54 -7.93
CA ALA A 26 2.56 20.14 -7.92
C ALA A 26 1.44 19.14 -8.28
N ILE A 27 1.75 18.10 -9.06
CA ILE A 27 0.80 17.03 -9.38
C ILE A 27 0.48 16.23 -8.11
N LEU A 28 1.54 15.78 -7.42
CA LEU A 28 1.42 15.01 -6.20
C LEU A 28 0.71 15.79 -5.09
N GLU A 29 0.95 17.11 -4.98
CA GLU A 29 0.25 17.97 -4.02
C GLU A 29 -1.27 18.01 -4.26
N LYS A 30 -1.70 18.16 -5.52
CA LYS A 30 -3.12 18.10 -5.90
C LYS A 30 -3.72 16.73 -5.61
N VAL A 31 -3.03 15.66 -5.99
CA VAL A 31 -3.46 14.28 -5.75
C VAL A 31 -3.58 13.97 -4.25
N LEU A 32 -2.58 14.36 -3.45
CA LEU A 32 -2.59 14.19 -1.99
C LEU A 32 -3.76 14.95 -1.35
N THR A 33 -4.05 16.16 -1.82
CA THR A 33 -5.21 16.94 -1.36
C THR A 33 -6.52 16.24 -1.68
N SER A 34 -6.67 15.74 -2.92
CA SER A 34 -7.85 14.98 -3.35
C SER A 34 -8.07 13.74 -2.49
N ILE A 35 -7.04 12.89 -2.32
CA ILE A 35 -7.06 11.70 -1.44
C ILE A 35 -7.46 12.06 -0.01
N ASN A 36 -6.85 13.09 0.58
CA ASN A 36 -7.11 13.47 1.97
C ASN A 36 -8.50 14.09 2.17
N SER A 37 -9.16 14.55 1.12
CA SER A 37 -10.53 15.08 1.16
C SER A 37 -11.60 14.04 0.79
N ASN A 38 -11.22 12.93 0.14
CA ASN A 38 -12.16 11.93 -0.36
C ASN A 38 -12.69 11.03 0.78
N LYS A 39 -13.97 11.20 1.12
CA LYS A 39 -14.66 10.42 2.17
C LYS A 39 -14.86 8.96 1.78
N GLU A 40 -15.04 8.66 0.50
CA GLU A 40 -15.30 7.31 0.01
C GLU A 40 -14.06 6.42 0.14
N ILE A 41 -12.89 6.90 -0.27
CA ILE A 41 -11.62 6.18 -0.11
C ILE A 41 -11.34 5.87 1.37
N LYS A 42 -11.51 6.86 2.26
CA LYS A 42 -11.31 6.66 3.70
C LYS A 42 -12.31 5.66 4.29
N THR A 43 -13.56 5.70 3.82
CA THR A 43 -14.58 4.72 4.20
C THR A 43 -14.21 3.32 3.73
N LEU A 44 -13.72 3.19 2.49
CA LEU A 44 -13.27 1.92 1.93
C LEU A 44 -12.10 1.34 2.72
N TRP A 45 -11.10 2.14 3.07
CA TRP A 45 -10.00 1.70 3.94
C TRP A 45 -10.46 1.23 5.32
N ARG A 46 -11.50 1.87 5.88
CA ARG A 46 -12.11 1.40 7.13
C ARG A 46 -12.78 0.03 6.95
N ILE A 47 -13.49 -0.19 5.84
CA ILE A 47 -14.11 -1.47 5.48
C ILE A 47 -13.03 -2.56 5.32
N MET A 48 -11.95 -2.26 4.61
CA MET A 48 -10.82 -3.18 4.43
C MET A 48 -10.22 -3.60 5.77
N ASN A 49 -10.04 -2.67 6.71
CA ASN A 49 -9.52 -2.99 8.03
C ASN A 49 -10.48 -3.83 8.87
N VAL A 50 -11.80 -3.71 8.70
CA VAL A 50 -12.74 -4.65 9.33
C VAL A 50 -12.53 -6.06 8.77
N ASN A 51 -12.34 -6.21 7.46
CA ASN A 51 -12.05 -7.50 6.86
C ASN A 51 -10.71 -8.07 7.33
N ALA A 52 -9.64 -7.29 7.26
CA ALA A 52 -8.30 -7.73 7.63
C ALA A 52 -8.19 -8.05 9.12
N ILE A 53 -8.55 -7.09 9.99
CA ILE A 53 -8.29 -7.19 11.44
C ILE A 53 -9.39 -7.99 12.13
N GLU A 54 -10.65 -7.59 11.96
CA GLU A 54 -11.74 -8.14 12.77
C GLU A 54 -12.21 -9.51 12.28
N ARG A 55 -12.24 -9.73 10.95
CA ARG A 55 -12.74 -10.99 10.37
C ARG A 55 -11.64 -12.03 10.16
N LEU A 56 -10.44 -11.61 9.75
CA LEU A 56 -9.36 -12.52 9.36
C LEU A 56 -8.21 -12.59 10.36
N GLY A 57 -8.14 -11.68 11.34
CA GLY A 57 -7.06 -11.64 12.33
C GLY A 57 -5.69 -11.22 11.76
N TYR A 58 -5.67 -10.59 10.58
CA TYR A 58 -4.47 -10.00 9.99
C TYR A 58 -4.17 -8.62 10.59
N THR A 59 -2.97 -8.13 10.31
CA THR A 59 -2.52 -6.80 10.71
C THR A 59 -3.14 -5.73 9.83
N ASP A 60 -2.88 -4.45 10.13
CA ASP A 60 -3.40 -3.31 9.36
C ASP A 60 -3.10 -3.48 7.85
N HIS A 61 -4.16 -3.49 7.05
CA HIS A 61 -4.15 -3.37 5.59
C HIS A 61 -4.96 -2.12 5.23
N GLY A 62 -4.56 -1.01 5.88
CA GLY A 62 -5.33 0.21 5.96
C GLY A 62 -4.42 1.45 5.95
N PRO A 63 -4.93 2.60 6.41
CA PRO A 63 -4.28 3.88 6.15
C PRO A 63 -2.87 4.02 6.72
N THR A 64 -2.56 3.34 7.84
CA THR A 64 -1.22 3.41 8.42
C THR A 64 -0.23 2.66 7.55
N HIS A 65 -0.61 1.45 7.12
CA HIS A 65 0.12 0.69 6.12
C HIS A 65 0.35 1.48 4.82
N PHE A 66 -0.72 2.01 4.23
CA PHE A 66 -0.62 2.79 2.99
C PHE A 66 0.28 4.02 3.11
N ASN A 67 0.21 4.77 4.22
CA ASN A 67 1.06 5.94 4.42
C ASN A 67 2.56 5.55 4.48
N ILE A 68 2.89 4.43 5.12
CA ILE A 68 4.28 3.96 5.23
C ILE A 68 4.79 3.47 3.87
N VAL A 69 4.01 2.67 3.15
CA VAL A 69 4.37 2.20 1.81
C VAL A 69 4.57 3.39 0.87
N ALA A 70 3.66 4.37 0.87
CA ALA A 70 3.78 5.58 0.05
C ALA A 70 5.06 6.38 0.36
N ASN A 71 5.39 6.56 1.65
CA ASN A 71 6.62 7.25 2.06
C ASN A 71 7.89 6.50 1.61
N TYR A 72 7.92 5.17 1.71
CA TYR A 72 9.06 4.39 1.22
C TYR A 72 9.15 4.38 -0.30
N SER A 73 8.03 4.24 -1.00
CA SER A 73 7.97 4.29 -2.47
C SER A 73 8.54 5.61 -3.00
N LEU A 74 8.12 6.75 -2.44
CA LEU A 74 8.63 8.07 -2.85
C LEU A 74 10.12 8.22 -2.54
N GLN A 75 10.58 7.79 -1.37
CA GLN A 75 12.02 7.83 -1.03
C GLN A 75 12.86 7.00 -2.00
N ILE A 76 12.42 5.77 -2.32
CA ILE A 76 13.12 4.89 -3.25
C ILE A 76 13.13 5.51 -4.65
N ALA A 77 11.99 6.01 -5.14
CA ALA A 77 11.89 6.67 -6.45
C ALA A 77 12.88 7.85 -6.56
N ARG A 78 12.91 8.72 -5.55
CA ARG A 78 13.82 9.88 -5.51
C ARG A 78 15.29 9.48 -5.44
N ILE A 79 15.63 8.44 -4.68
CA ILE A 79 17.00 7.89 -4.64
C ILE A 79 17.41 7.39 -6.03
N LEU A 80 16.53 6.65 -6.72
CA LEU A 80 16.78 6.13 -8.05
C LEU A 80 16.93 7.26 -9.08
N ILE A 81 16.04 8.25 -9.07
CA ILE A 81 16.13 9.46 -9.91
C ILE A 81 17.46 10.19 -9.68
N LYS A 82 17.85 10.41 -8.42
CA LYS A 82 19.13 11.04 -8.06
C LYS A 82 20.35 10.23 -8.52
N LYS A 83 20.18 8.92 -8.72
CA LYS A 83 21.20 8.02 -9.28
C LYS A 83 21.08 7.87 -10.80
N ASN A 84 20.32 8.73 -11.47
CA ASN A 84 20.08 8.74 -12.92
C ASN A 84 19.42 7.45 -13.44
N VAL A 85 18.69 6.72 -12.60
CA VAL A 85 17.81 5.65 -13.06
C VAL A 85 16.56 6.31 -13.63
N LYS A 86 16.36 6.17 -14.93
CA LYS A 86 15.22 6.74 -15.65
C LYS A 86 13.97 5.91 -15.36
N MET A 87 12.93 6.53 -14.81
CA MET A 87 11.63 5.88 -14.54
C MET A 87 10.95 5.42 -15.84
N SER A 88 10.12 4.37 -15.80
CA SER A 88 9.51 3.80 -17.01
C SER A 88 8.61 4.80 -17.69
N ILE A 89 7.78 5.55 -16.94
CA ILE A 89 6.87 6.53 -17.53
C ILE A 89 7.60 7.67 -18.26
N VAL A 90 8.81 8.00 -17.80
CA VAL A 90 9.69 9.01 -18.42
C VAL A 90 10.39 8.44 -19.65
N HIS A 91 10.75 7.16 -19.61
CA HIS A 91 11.39 6.47 -20.72
C HIS A 91 10.42 6.22 -21.88
N ASP A 92 9.25 5.65 -21.59
CA ASP A 92 8.33 5.09 -22.58
C ASP A 92 7.37 6.14 -23.16
N PHE A 93 6.99 7.15 -22.35
CA PHE A 93 5.95 8.12 -22.73
C PHE A 93 6.42 9.58 -22.70
N GLY A 94 7.68 9.84 -22.34
CA GLY A 94 8.22 11.19 -22.29
C GLY A 94 7.60 12.10 -21.22
N LEU A 95 6.90 11.52 -20.24
CA LEU A 95 6.38 12.25 -19.09
C LEU A 95 7.51 12.59 -18.10
N THR A 96 7.17 13.28 -17.01
CA THR A 96 8.16 13.79 -16.04
C THR A 96 8.31 12.86 -14.83
N ASN A 97 9.37 13.07 -14.04
CA ASN A 97 9.53 12.39 -12.75
C ASN A 97 8.37 12.69 -11.78
N ASP A 98 7.71 13.84 -11.91
CA ASP A 98 6.54 14.18 -11.12
C ASP A 98 5.37 13.22 -11.37
N HIS A 99 5.22 12.76 -12.62
CA HIS A 99 4.27 11.71 -12.99
C HIS A 99 4.69 10.37 -12.40
N ALA A 100 5.99 10.02 -12.44
CA ALA A 100 6.49 8.79 -11.86
C ALA A 100 6.25 8.73 -10.33
N GLU A 101 6.51 9.82 -9.62
CA GLU A 101 6.19 9.96 -8.20
C GLU A 101 4.69 9.81 -7.93
N THR A 102 3.86 10.37 -8.79
CA THR A 102 2.40 10.26 -8.70
C THR A 102 1.91 8.82 -8.88
N VAL A 103 2.47 8.07 -9.84
CA VAL A 103 2.18 6.64 -10.07
C VAL A 103 2.53 5.81 -8.84
N VAL A 104 3.76 5.93 -8.32
CA VAL A 104 4.17 5.12 -7.16
C VAL A 104 3.39 5.49 -5.91
N PHE A 105 3.02 6.76 -5.74
CA PHE A 105 2.19 7.20 -4.63
C PHE A 105 0.78 6.60 -4.69
N LEU A 106 0.09 6.76 -5.82
CA LEU A 106 -1.27 6.24 -6.00
C LEU A 106 -1.32 4.72 -5.90
N ALA A 107 -0.38 4.01 -6.54
CA ALA A 107 -0.29 2.56 -6.45
C ALA A 107 -0.07 2.11 -5.00
N SER A 108 0.80 2.79 -4.25
CA SER A 108 1.03 2.48 -2.82
C SER A 108 -0.24 2.59 -1.98
N LEU A 109 -1.10 3.57 -2.26
CA LEU A 109 -2.34 3.79 -1.52
C LEU A 109 -3.49 2.87 -1.92
N MET A 110 -3.42 2.26 -3.11
CA MET A 110 -4.53 1.53 -3.70
C MET A 110 -4.26 0.04 -3.96
N HIS A 111 -3.04 -0.43 -3.71
CA HIS A 111 -2.66 -1.80 -4.08
C HIS A 111 -3.52 -2.88 -3.42
N ASP A 112 -3.98 -2.65 -2.19
CA ASP A 112 -4.75 -3.61 -1.39
C ASP A 112 -6.28 -3.40 -1.44
N LEU A 113 -6.83 -2.46 -2.23
CA LEU A 113 -8.27 -2.13 -2.18
C LEU A 113 -9.22 -3.34 -2.31
N GLY A 114 -8.80 -4.38 -3.03
CA GLY A 114 -9.53 -5.64 -3.17
C GLY A 114 -9.75 -6.42 -1.87
N MET A 115 -9.02 -6.10 -0.80
CA MET A 115 -9.27 -6.62 0.55
C MET A 115 -10.67 -6.26 1.08
N SER A 116 -11.31 -5.24 0.50
CA SER A 116 -12.72 -4.91 0.75
C SER A 116 -13.68 -5.99 0.26
N ILE A 117 -13.28 -6.74 -0.77
CA ILE A 117 -14.05 -7.82 -1.39
C ILE A 117 -13.62 -9.17 -0.81
N HIS A 118 -12.35 -9.54 -0.96
CA HIS A 118 -11.85 -10.83 -0.51
C HIS A 118 -10.31 -10.84 -0.43
N ARG A 119 -9.75 -11.67 0.48
CA ARG A 119 -8.30 -11.79 0.65
C ARG A 119 -7.62 -12.47 -0.55
N VAL A 120 -8.18 -13.60 -0.99
CA VAL A 120 -7.67 -14.30 -2.17
C VAL A 120 -7.95 -13.42 -3.39
N ASN A 121 -6.92 -13.18 -4.20
CA ASN A 121 -6.95 -12.34 -5.40
C ASN A 121 -7.23 -10.86 -5.15
N HIS A 122 -7.02 -10.36 -3.93
CA HIS A 122 -7.21 -8.94 -3.61
C HIS A 122 -6.51 -8.01 -4.60
N GLU A 123 -5.35 -8.37 -5.13
CA GLU A 123 -4.57 -7.58 -6.08
C GLU A 123 -5.34 -7.37 -7.40
N MET A 124 -6.03 -8.41 -7.88
CA MET A 124 -6.86 -8.33 -9.09
C MET A 124 -8.12 -7.52 -8.84
N PHE A 125 -8.74 -7.68 -7.67
CA PHE A 125 -9.92 -6.90 -7.28
C PHE A 125 -9.60 -5.41 -7.09
N SER A 126 -8.38 -5.08 -6.64
CA SER A 126 -7.93 -3.70 -6.51
C SER A 126 -7.97 -2.94 -7.83
N LEU A 127 -7.80 -3.60 -8.98
CA LEU A 127 -7.66 -2.92 -10.28
C LEU A 127 -8.90 -2.13 -10.68
N PHE A 128 -10.08 -2.74 -10.64
CA PHE A 128 -11.31 -2.05 -11.05
C PHE A 128 -11.79 -1.06 -9.99
N ILE A 129 -11.56 -1.34 -8.70
CA ILE A 129 -11.87 -0.39 -7.63
C ILE A 129 -10.98 0.85 -7.75
N ALA A 130 -9.67 0.65 -7.89
CA ALA A 130 -8.71 1.75 -8.02
C ALA A 130 -8.99 2.57 -9.27
N ARG A 131 -9.30 1.95 -10.41
CA ARG A 131 -9.54 2.67 -11.66
C ARG A 131 -10.61 3.76 -11.55
N ASP A 132 -11.68 3.50 -10.81
CA ASP A 132 -12.77 4.47 -10.67
C ASP A 132 -12.32 5.69 -9.85
N PHE A 133 -11.61 5.48 -8.73
CA PHE A 133 -11.00 6.57 -7.97
C PHE A 133 -9.93 7.31 -8.77
N LEU A 134 -9.09 6.60 -9.52
CA LEU A 134 -8.03 7.22 -10.31
C LEU A 134 -8.59 8.15 -11.38
N LYS A 135 -9.73 7.79 -12.00
CA LYS A 135 -10.41 8.66 -12.97
C LYS A 135 -10.89 9.97 -12.36
N GLU A 136 -11.44 9.91 -11.14
CA GLU A 136 -11.91 11.07 -10.39
C GLU A 136 -10.73 11.94 -9.94
N ILE A 137 -9.74 11.34 -9.26
CA ILE A 137 -8.60 12.05 -8.66
C ILE A 137 -7.76 12.76 -9.72
N LEU A 138 -7.60 12.15 -10.90
CA LEU A 138 -6.72 12.64 -11.96
C LEU A 138 -7.45 13.47 -13.01
N ASP A 139 -8.73 13.80 -12.83
CA ASP A 139 -9.54 14.50 -13.86
C ASP A 139 -8.99 15.88 -14.26
N PHE A 140 -8.15 16.49 -13.43
CA PHE A 140 -7.47 17.74 -13.74
C PHE A 140 -6.34 17.62 -14.79
N MET A 141 -5.90 16.41 -15.13
CA MET A 141 -4.84 16.16 -16.11
C MET A 141 -5.39 16.11 -17.55
N PRO A 142 -4.59 16.46 -18.57
CA PRO A 142 -4.89 16.15 -19.96
C PRO A 142 -5.21 14.66 -20.14
N ILE A 143 -6.12 14.32 -21.05
CA ILE A 143 -6.64 12.96 -21.19
C ILE A 143 -5.54 11.95 -21.54
N GLU A 144 -4.56 12.36 -22.34
CA GLU A 144 -3.43 11.54 -22.76
C GLU A 144 -2.53 11.19 -21.56
N GLU A 145 -2.08 12.21 -20.81
CA GLU A 145 -1.26 12.03 -19.60
C GLU A 145 -2.00 11.22 -18.53
N ARG A 146 -3.27 11.57 -18.28
CA ARG A 146 -4.15 10.85 -17.35
C ARG A 146 -4.24 9.38 -17.68
N THR A 147 -4.44 9.04 -18.96
CA THR A 147 -4.59 7.65 -19.39
C THR A 147 -3.32 6.85 -19.13
N VAL A 148 -2.14 7.44 -19.38
CA VAL A 148 -0.85 6.81 -19.07
C VAL A 148 -0.69 6.62 -17.57
N VAL A 149 -0.90 7.66 -16.75
CA VAL A 149 -0.77 7.58 -15.29
C VAL A 149 -1.71 6.53 -14.69
N ILE A 150 -2.96 6.46 -15.16
CA ILE A 150 -3.92 5.42 -14.73
C ILE A 150 -3.38 4.03 -15.08
N SER A 151 -2.96 3.82 -16.32
CA SER A 151 -2.46 2.52 -16.78
C SER A 151 -1.24 2.06 -15.98
N GLU A 152 -0.24 2.94 -15.81
CA GLU A 152 0.98 2.65 -15.07
C GLU A 152 0.71 2.42 -13.58
N THR A 153 -0.27 3.13 -13.00
CA THR A 153 -0.70 2.92 -11.61
C THR A 153 -1.34 1.54 -11.44
N LEU A 154 -2.25 1.14 -12.34
CA LEU A 154 -2.88 -0.18 -12.31
C LEU A 154 -1.87 -1.31 -12.51
N HIS A 155 -0.88 -1.09 -13.38
CA HIS A 155 0.22 -2.04 -13.59
C HIS A 155 1.10 -2.18 -12.35
N ALA A 156 1.43 -1.06 -11.69
CA ALA A 156 2.15 -1.07 -10.43
C ALA A 156 1.35 -1.74 -9.31
N ILE A 157 0.01 -1.58 -9.29
CA ILE A 157 -0.87 -2.32 -8.39
C ILE A 157 -0.75 -3.82 -8.68
N ILE A 158 -1.06 -4.35 -9.87
CA ILE A 158 -1.01 -5.83 -10.03
C ILE A 158 0.38 -6.44 -9.77
N SER A 159 1.44 -5.64 -9.97
CA SER A 159 2.83 -6.06 -9.77
C SER A 159 3.21 -6.41 -8.33
N HIS A 160 2.42 -6.07 -7.30
CA HIS A 160 2.67 -6.54 -5.93
C HIS A 160 2.18 -7.97 -5.69
N SER A 161 1.42 -8.56 -6.62
CA SER A 161 0.89 -9.92 -6.49
C SER A 161 2.00 -11.00 -6.47
N HIS A 162 1.64 -12.22 -6.10
CA HIS A 162 2.54 -13.36 -6.12
C HIS A 162 2.54 -14.09 -7.49
N GLY A 163 3.60 -14.86 -7.75
CA GLY A 163 3.71 -15.66 -8.97
C GLY A 163 3.91 -14.82 -10.24
N SER A 164 3.47 -15.35 -11.39
CA SER A 164 3.65 -14.70 -12.70
C SER A 164 2.85 -13.40 -12.86
N ALA A 165 1.74 -13.26 -12.14
CA ALA A 165 0.92 -12.05 -12.14
C ALA A 165 1.65 -10.85 -11.52
N GLY A 166 2.58 -11.10 -10.59
CA GLY A 166 3.39 -10.06 -9.95
C GLY A 166 4.69 -9.70 -10.67
N LYS A 167 4.93 -10.22 -11.89
CA LYS A 167 6.14 -9.86 -12.64
C LYS A 167 6.00 -8.43 -13.14
N THR A 168 6.65 -7.49 -12.45
CA THR A 168 6.70 -6.10 -12.89
C THR A 168 7.52 -5.96 -14.17
N SER A 169 7.03 -5.11 -15.07
CA SER A 169 7.78 -4.63 -16.25
C SER A 169 8.15 -3.15 -16.15
N THR A 170 7.76 -2.48 -15.06
CA THR A 170 8.04 -1.06 -14.82
C THR A 170 8.90 -0.89 -13.57
N ILE A 171 9.69 0.18 -13.54
CA ILE A 171 10.50 0.53 -12.36
C ILE A 171 9.57 0.90 -11.21
N GLU A 172 8.50 1.64 -11.51
CA GLU A 172 7.46 2.09 -10.59
C GLU A 172 6.79 0.90 -9.88
N GLY A 173 6.40 -0.15 -10.61
CA GLY A 173 5.85 -1.36 -10.01
C GLY A 173 6.87 -2.12 -9.14
N GLY A 174 8.15 -2.10 -9.54
CA GLY A 174 9.24 -2.65 -8.72
C GLY A 174 9.45 -1.89 -7.42
N ILE A 175 9.35 -0.56 -7.45
CA ILE A 175 9.45 0.31 -6.28
C ILE A 175 8.34 -0.02 -5.28
N VAL A 176 7.07 -0.06 -5.73
CA VAL A 176 5.92 -0.34 -4.87
C VAL A 176 6.04 -1.71 -4.22
N ARG A 177 6.43 -2.73 -5.00
CA ARG A 177 6.66 -4.09 -4.49
C ARG A 177 7.73 -4.15 -3.39
N ILE A 178 8.82 -3.40 -3.55
CA ILE A 178 9.89 -3.35 -2.54
C ILE A 178 9.40 -2.59 -1.30
N ALA A 179 8.70 -1.47 -1.48
CA ALA A 179 8.20 -0.64 -0.39
C ALA A 179 7.18 -1.39 0.50
N ASP A 180 6.27 -2.14 -0.12
CA ASP A 180 5.31 -3.02 0.56
C ASP A 180 6.04 -4.09 1.39
N ALA A 181 6.96 -4.84 0.76
CA ALA A 181 7.76 -5.85 1.45
C ALA A 181 8.59 -5.29 2.63
N LEU A 182 9.11 -4.06 2.50
CA LEU A 182 9.85 -3.40 3.57
C LEU A 182 8.99 -3.14 4.79
N ASP A 183 7.74 -2.72 4.62
CA ASP A 183 6.83 -2.52 5.73
C ASP A 183 6.48 -3.84 6.44
N MET A 184 6.21 -4.89 5.67
CA MET A 184 5.93 -6.22 6.20
C MET A 184 7.12 -6.81 7.00
N SER A 185 8.36 -6.46 6.62
CA SER A 185 9.60 -6.94 7.26
C SER A 185 9.88 -6.31 8.63
N LYS A 186 9.40 -5.08 8.89
CA LYS A 186 9.64 -4.33 10.13
C LYS A 186 8.76 -4.78 11.30
N GLY A 187 8.17 -5.97 11.22
CA GLY A 187 7.50 -6.62 12.35
C GLY A 187 6.08 -6.15 12.63
N ARG A 188 5.47 -5.32 11.77
CA ARG A 188 4.02 -5.05 11.87
C ARG A 188 3.19 -6.29 11.60
N SER A 189 3.67 -7.20 10.75
CA SER A 189 3.15 -8.55 10.52
C SER A 189 3.25 -9.48 11.74
N ARG A 190 4.00 -9.09 12.78
CA ARG A 190 4.34 -9.94 13.94
C ARG A 190 3.66 -9.53 15.24
N ILE A 191 2.80 -8.51 15.26
CA ILE A 191 2.09 -8.18 16.51
C ILE A 191 1.00 -9.23 16.71
N PRO A 192 1.14 -10.15 17.68
CA PRO A 192 0.07 -11.09 18.00
C PRO A 192 -1.01 -10.24 18.66
N TYR A 193 -2.19 -10.16 18.03
CA TYR A 193 -3.36 -9.62 18.69
C TYR A 193 -3.79 -10.62 19.75
N ASN A 194 -3.16 -10.54 20.94
CA ASN A 194 -3.63 -11.29 22.09
C ASN A 194 -5.06 -10.81 22.37
N MET A 195 -6.03 -11.70 22.17
CA MET A 195 -7.42 -11.49 22.53
C MET A 195 -7.50 -11.04 23.99
N GLY A 196 -7.75 -9.75 24.21
CA GLY A 196 -8.00 -9.23 25.55
C GLY A 196 -7.44 -7.84 25.76
N LYS A 197 -8.29 -6.85 25.49
CA LYS A 197 -8.19 -5.45 25.93
C LYS A 197 -6.97 -4.69 25.44
N ILE A 198 -7.19 -3.82 24.46
CA ILE A 198 -6.43 -2.58 24.39
C ILE A 198 -7.41 -1.43 24.19
N ASP A 199 -7.46 -0.58 25.21
CA ASP A 199 -8.18 0.67 25.27
C ASP A 199 -7.51 1.71 24.37
N ILE A 200 -8.24 2.76 23.97
CA ILE A 200 -7.87 3.79 22.96
C ILE A 200 -6.58 4.58 23.25
N HIS A 201 -5.89 4.27 24.36
CA HIS A 201 -4.65 4.90 24.81
C HIS A 201 -3.36 4.18 24.37
N SER A 202 -3.42 3.09 23.60
CA SER A 202 -2.19 2.45 23.07
C SER A 202 -1.63 3.07 21.80
N VAL A 203 -2.33 4.03 21.18
CA VAL A 203 -1.86 4.76 20.00
C VAL A 203 -0.69 5.71 20.35
N SER A 204 -0.36 5.88 21.63
CA SER A 204 0.69 6.79 22.09
C SER A 204 2.10 6.19 22.15
N ALA A 205 2.31 4.92 21.78
CA ALA A 205 3.63 4.26 21.91
C ALA A 205 4.62 4.48 20.75
N ASN A 206 4.19 5.05 19.61
CA ASN A 206 5.09 5.33 18.48
C ASN A 206 5.58 6.80 18.40
N ALA A 207 5.31 7.62 19.41
CA ALA A 207 5.94 8.93 19.56
C ALA A 207 7.20 8.81 20.43
N LYS A 208 8.29 8.25 19.88
CA LYS A 208 9.68 8.47 20.31
C LYS A 208 10.67 7.86 19.31
N SER A 209 11.03 8.65 18.31
CA SER A 209 12.29 8.49 17.60
C SER A 209 13.43 8.90 18.53
N THR A 210 14.25 7.97 19.00
CA THR A 210 15.61 8.31 19.43
C THR A 210 16.57 7.14 19.26
N ALA A 211 17.67 7.42 18.58
CA ALA A 211 18.73 6.53 18.19
C ALA A 211 19.33 5.72 19.35
N ARG A 212 19.57 4.42 19.13
CA ARG A 212 20.71 3.71 19.72
C ARG A 212 21.32 2.74 18.71
N ARG A 213 22.57 3.04 18.32
CA ARG A 213 23.55 2.09 17.79
C ARG A 213 23.77 0.98 18.82
N GLY A 214 23.90 -0.27 18.36
CA GLY A 214 24.70 -1.28 19.06
C GLY A 214 24.14 -2.70 19.05
N LEU A 215 24.97 -3.59 18.52
CA LEU A 215 25.12 -5.01 18.84
C LEU A 215 24.18 -6.02 18.15
N ILE A 216 24.71 -6.56 17.05
CA ILE A 216 24.37 -7.86 16.49
C ILE A 216 24.72 -8.92 17.54
N LYS A 217 23.72 -9.65 18.05
CA LYS A 217 23.90 -10.98 18.64
C LYS A 217 23.13 -11.98 17.79
N THR A 218 23.89 -12.90 17.21
CA THR A 218 23.41 -14.09 16.53
C THR A 218 22.80 -15.06 17.55
N THR A 219 21.54 -15.42 17.36
CA THR A 219 20.95 -16.64 17.96
C THR A 219 20.09 -17.33 16.92
N THR A 220 20.62 -18.44 16.43
CA THR A 220 19.93 -19.52 15.72
C THR A 220 18.97 -20.24 16.68
N ARG A 221 17.69 -20.35 16.32
CA ARG A 221 16.88 -21.59 16.39
C ARG A 221 15.44 -21.37 15.90
N GLU A 222 15.10 -22.16 14.88
CA GLU A 222 13.82 -22.79 14.54
C GLU A 222 12.50 -22.01 14.72
N THR A 223 11.85 -21.67 13.60
CA THR A 223 10.39 -21.66 13.43
C THR A 223 10.00 -21.81 11.94
N PRO A 224 9.94 -23.03 11.37
CA PRO A 224 9.63 -23.21 9.94
C PRO A 224 8.14 -23.16 9.56
N GLU A 225 7.19 -23.21 10.50
CA GLU A 225 5.78 -23.44 10.19
C GLU A 225 4.94 -22.18 9.93
N LEU A 226 5.25 -21.04 10.57
CA LEU A 226 4.50 -19.79 10.36
C LEU A 226 4.86 -19.05 9.06
N TYR A 227 6.06 -19.29 8.51
CA TYR A 227 6.45 -18.76 7.19
C TYR A 227 5.68 -19.43 6.05
N ARG A 228 5.14 -20.63 6.23
CA ARG A 228 4.37 -21.32 5.16
C ARG A 228 3.02 -20.67 4.86
N GLN A 229 2.37 -20.03 5.84
CA GLN A 229 1.06 -19.39 5.64
C GLN A 229 1.17 -17.99 5.03
N LEU A 230 2.32 -17.33 5.16
CA LEU A 230 2.57 -16.00 4.62
C LEU A 230 3.30 -16.00 3.26
N TRP A 231 3.93 -17.12 2.86
CA TRP A 231 4.94 -17.10 1.77
C TRP A 231 5.05 -18.37 0.89
N LEU A 232 4.05 -19.26 0.81
CA LEU A 232 4.07 -20.33 -0.20
C LEU A 232 3.13 -20.02 -1.38
N PRO A 233 3.60 -20.07 -2.64
CA PRO A 233 2.69 -20.28 -3.76
C PRO A 233 2.08 -21.67 -3.59
N TYR A 234 0.75 -21.76 -3.73
CA TYR A 234 0.07 -23.06 -3.75
C TYR A 234 0.69 -23.96 -4.83
N PRO A 235 0.84 -25.28 -4.59
CA PRO A 235 1.30 -26.19 -5.62
C PRO A 235 0.38 -26.06 -6.83
N ARG A 236 0.98 -25.82 -8.01
CA ARG A 236 0.25 -25.92 -9.28
C ARG A 236 -0.32 -27.33 -9.37
N HIS A 237 -1.64 -27.45 -9.33
CA HIS A 237 -2.29 -28.62 -9.88
C HIS A 237 -1.94 -28.65 -11.37
N SER A 238 -1.05 -29.58 -11.70
CA SER A 238 -0.81 -30.02 -13.07
C SER A 238 -1.94 -30.98 -13.43
N GLY A 239 -2.58 -30.74 -14.57
CA GLY A 239 -3.78 -31.42 -15.06
C GLY A 239 -5.03 -30.60 -14.69
N ILE A 240 -5.90 -30.24 -15.63
CA ILE A 240 -6.47 -31.03 -16.71
C ILE A 240 -6.95 -30.06 -17.82
N TYR A 241 -6.65 -30.39 -19.09
CA TYR A 241 -7.06 -29.85 -20.41
C TYR A 241 -7.25 -28.33 -20.60
#